data_AF-A0A8T5BNN8-F1
#
_entry.id   AF-A0A8T5BNN8-F1
#
_cell.length_a   1.000
_cell.length_b   1.000
_cell.length_c   1.000
_cell.angle_alpha   90.00
_cell.angle_beta   90.00
_cell.angle_gamma   90.00
#
_symmetry.space_group_name_H-M   'P 1'
#
loop_
_entity.id
_entity.type
_entity.pdbx_description
1 polymer ?
#
loop_
_entity_poly.entity_id
_entity_poly.type
_entity_poly.pdbx_seq_one_letter_code
_entity_poly.pdbx_strand_id
1 'polypeptide(L)'
;MSGCKKNTVKKWAERGSWVIGIGGVNTGKPNKLIYAMEVEENLPYEEFKRKYPDESRYLQPCITGLNILISKKFYYFGSNAIDLPKNLKHIIIHGRGCKRITDDDINKLMKYLEGRYRCGKRGTE
;
A
#
# COMPACT_ATOMS: atom_id res chain seq x y z
N MET A 1 1.31 -9.60 -19.33
CA MET A 1 0.08 -8.75 -19.28
C MET A 1 0.38 -7.52 -18.42
N SER A 2 0.73 -6.40 -19.08
CA SER A 2 1.03 -5.13 -18.43
C SER A 2 -0.28 -4.43 -18.06
N GLY A 3 -0.56 -4.35 -16.76
CA GLY A 3 -1.63 -3.51 -16.25
C GLY A 3 -1.04 -2.21 -15.74
N CYS A 4 -0.81 -1.23 -16.63
CA CYS A 4 -0.71 0.18 -16.22
C CYS A 4 -2.09 0.64 -15.72
N LYS A 5 -2.54 0.11 -14.57
CA LYS A 5 -3.67 0.69 -13.86
C LYS A 5 -3.20 2.06 -13.39
N LYS A 6 -3.72 3.11 -14.04
CA LYS A 6 -3.73 4.47 -13.49
C LYS A 6 -4.42 4.37 -12.13
N ASN A 7 -3.64 4.20 -11.06
CA ASN A 7 -4.16 3.84 -9.75
C ASN A 7 -4.88 5.04 -9.13
N THR A 8 -6.20 4.97 -8.99
CA THR A 8 -7.05 5.99 -8.36
C THR A 8 -6.61 6.33 -6.94
N VAL A 9 -6.03 5.35 -6.23
CA VAL A 9 -5.48 5.54 -4.88
C VAL A 9 -4.45 6.68 -4.84
N LYS A 10 -3.57 6.77 -5.84
CA LYS A 10 -2.55 7.84 -5.90
C LYS A 10 -3.16 9.23 -6.10
N LYS A 11 -4.37 9.31 -6.66
CA LYS A 11 -5.11 10.58 -6.82
C LYS A 11 -5.83 11.02 -5.55
N TRP A 12 -6.12 10.10 -4.64
CA TRP A 12 -6.91 10.36 -3.44
C TRP A 12 -6.10 10.38 -2.16
N ALA A 13 -4.94 9.71 -2.15
CA ALA A 13 -4.15 9.55 -0.95
C ALA A 13 -3.37 10.84 -0.67
N GLU A 14 -3.66 11.44 0.47
CA GLU A 14 -3.00 12.64 0.96
C GLU A 14 -2.11 12.28 2.15
N ARG A 15 -1.27 13.22 2.60
CA ARG A 15 -0.44 13.01 3.79
C ARG A 15 -1.31 12.61 4.99
N GLY A 16 -0.90 11.57 5.72
CA GLY A 16 -1.64 10.96 6.83
C GLY A 16 -2.69 9.91 6.40
N SER A 17 -2.99 9.79 5.11
CA SER A 17 -3.85 8.71 4.61
C SER A 17 -3.12 7.37 4.72
N TRP A 18 -3.85 6.32 5.09
CA TRP A 18 -3.32 4.96 5.04
C TRP A 18 -3.71 4.26 3.74
N VAL A 19 -2.73 3.63 3.09
CA VAL A 19 -2.93 2.79 1.92
C VAL A 19 -2.62 1.35 2.28
N ILE A 20 -3.57 0.45 2.00
CA ILE A 20 -3.43 -0.98 2.27
C ILE A 20 -3.57 -1.80 0.98
N GLY A 21 -2.75 -2.83 0.87
CA GLY A 21 -2.80 -3.81 -0.21
C GLY A 21 -3.36 -5.13 0.29
N ILE A 22 -4.51 -5.53 -0.25
CA ILE A 22 -5.11 -6.84 0.00
C ILE A 22 -4.86 -7.75 -1.20
N GLY A 23 -4.47 -9.00 -0.93
CA GLY A 23 -4.27 -9.99 -1.98
C GLY A 23 -5.59 -10.38 -2.64
N GLY A 24 -5.59 -10.33 -3.97
CA GLY A 24 -6.74 -10.70 -4.78
C GLY A 24 -6.91 -12.21 -4.87
N VAL A 25 -8.08 -12.64 -5.32
CA VAL A 25 -8.42 -14.06 -5.47
C VAL A 25 -7.40 -14.86 -6.30
N ASN A 26 -6.76 -14.22 -7.28
CA ASN A 26 -5.82 -14.85 -8.21
C ASN A 26 -4.33 -14.60 -7.87
N THR A 27 -4.00 -14.08 -6.67
CA THR A 27 -2.61 -13.71 -6.33
C THR A 27 -1.91 -14.74 -5.43
N GLY A 28 -2.48 -15.94 -5.27
CA GLY A 28 -2.00 -16.97 -4.34
C GLY A 28 -2.15 -16.61 -2.85
N LYS A 29 -2.62 -15.40 -2.54
CA LYS A 29 -2.83 -14.87 -1.17
C LYS A 29 -4.19 -14.18 -1.05
N PRO A 30 -5.29 -14.88 -1.38
CA PRO A 30 -6.61 -14.27 -1.36
C PRO A 30 -6.93 -13.72 0.03
N ASN A 31 -7.48 -12.51 0.09
CA ASN A 31 -8.02 -11.90 1.32
C ASN A 31 -6.98 -11.60 2.41
N LYS A 32 -5.68 -11.68 2.07
CA LYS A 32 -4.58 -11.43 3.01
C LYS A 32 -4.06 -10.00 2.89
N LEU A 33 -3.62 -9.43 4.01
CA LEU A 33 -2.91 -8.16 4.04
C LEU A 33 -1.48 -8.37 3.53
N ILE A 34 -1.17 -7.78 2.38
CA ILE A 34 0.16 -7.81 1.76
C ILE A 34 1.00 -6.64 2.25
N TYR A 35 0.42 -5.44 2.29
CA TYR A 35 1.11 -4.25 2.79
C TYR A 35 0.14 -3.24 3.39
N ALA A 36 0.66 -2.38 4.26
CA ALA A 36 -0.01 -1.20 4.79
C ALA A 36 1.02 -0.07 4.93
N MET A 37 0.71 1.14 4.51
CA MET A 37 1.60 2.29 4.62
C MET A 37 0.85 3.58 4.93
N GLU A 38 1.42 4.42 5.78
CA GLU A 38 0.97 5.78 6.00
C GLU A 38 1.65 6.70 4.97
N VAL A 39 0.85 7.44 4.21
CA VAL A 39 1.38 8.36 3.20
C VAL A 39 2.01 9.55 3.90
N GLU A 40 3.31 9.72 3.70
CA GLU A 40 4.04 10.90 4.14
C GLU A 40 4.07 11.95 3.03
N GLU A 41 4.33 11.52 1.79
CA GLU A 41 4.34 12.40 0.62
C GLU A 41 3.66 11.74 -0.58
N ASN A 42 3.03 12.56 -1.42
CA ASN A 42 2.44 12.16 -2.69
C ASN A 42 2.95 13.12 -3.77
N LEU A 43 4.04 12.74 -4.43
CA LEU A 43 4.76 13.62 -5.36
C LEU A 43 4.60 13.15 -6.80
N PRO A 44 4.47 14.06 -7.79
CA PRO A 44 4.68 13.71 -9.18
C PRO A 44 6.06 13.05 -9.38
N TYR A 45 6.16 12.07 -10.27
CA TYR A 45 7.41 11.32 -10.50
C TYR A 45 8.64 12.22 -10.76
N GLU A 46 8.48 13.29 -11.53
CA GLU A 46 9.60 14.21 -11.83
C GLU A 46 10.12 14.92 -10.58
N GLU A 47 9.22 15.29 -9.66
CA GLU A 47 9.60 15.93 -8.40
C GLU A 47 10.20 14.91 -7.42
N PHE A 48 9.64 13.70 -7.38
CA PHE A 48 10.22 12.58 -6.65
C PHE A 48 11.67 12.31 -7.11
N LYS A 49 11.90 12.21 -8.43
CA LYS A 49 13.22 11.96 -9.02
C LYS A 49 14.23 13.06 -8.66
N ARG A 50 13.80 14.32 -8.62
CA ARG A 50 14.64 15.45 -8.21
C ARG A 50 15.02 15.38 -6.73
N LYS A 51 14.10 14.96 -5.86
CA LYS A 51 14.29 14.94 -4.40
C LYS A 51 14.98 13.65 -3.90
N TYR A 52 14.78 12.53 -4.60
CA TYR A 52 15.25 11.19 -4.26
C TYR A 52 15.93 10.51 -5.46
N PRO A 53 17.06 11.07 -5.94
CA PRO A 53 17.70 10.60 -7.18
C PRO A 53 18.19 9.16 -7.07
N ASP A 54 18.70 8.73 -5.90
CA ASP A 54 19.21 7.38 -5.69
C ASP A 54 18.08 6.34 -5.68
N GLU A 55 16.98 6.63 -4.98
CA GLU A 55 15.80 5.77 -4.89
C GLU A 55 15.06 5.68 -6.22
N SER A 56 15.14 6.72 -7.06
CA SER A 56 14.54 6.74 -8.39
C SER A 56 15.22 5.80 -9.39
N ARG A 57 16.45 5.33 -9.13
CA ARG A 57 17.24 4.52 -10.09
C ARG A 57 16.58 3.18 -10.47
N TYR A 58 15.82 2.59 -9.55
CA TYR A 58 15.17 1.29 -9.75
C TYR A 58 13.77 1.41 -10.37
N LEU A 59 13.30 2.64 -10.58
CA LEU A 59 11.97 2.90 -11.06
C LEU A 59 11.89 2.80 -12.59
N GLN A 60 10.91 2.04 -13.07
CA GLN A 60 10.71 1.77 -14.49
C GLN A 60 10.18 3.03 -15.22
N PRO A 61 10.57 3.28 -16.48
CA PRO A 61 10.11 4.45 -17.26
C PRO A 61 8.58 4.56 -17.39
N CYS A 62 7.85 3.46 -17.26
CA CYS A 62 6.39 3.43 -17.36
C CYS A 62 5.66 4.18 -16.24
N ILE A 63 6.36 4.68 -15.22
CA ILE A 63 5.77 5.48 -14.15
C ILE A 63 5.84 6.99 -14.39
N THR A 64 6.48 7.44 -15.49
CA THR A 64 6.44 8.85 -15.90
C THR A 64 4.98 9.32 -16.06
N GLY A 65 4.65 10.46 -15.47
CA GLY A 65 3.28 10.98 -15.41
C GLY A 65 2.38 10.39 -14.31
N LEU A 66 2.93 9.56 -13.42
CA LEU A 66 2.25 9.11 -12.20
C LEU A 66 2.82 9.78 -10.96
N ASN A 67 2.01 9.82 -9.90
CA ASN A 67 2.53 10.17 -8.58
C ASN A 67 3.20 8.97 -7.89
N ILE A 68 4.12 9.27 -6.98
CA ILE A 68 4.83 8.34 -6.11
C ILE A 68 4.39 8.63 -4.68
N LEU A 69 3.93 7.59 -3.98
CA LEU A 69 3.61 7.67 -2.57
C LEU A 69 4.85 7.28 -1.77
N ILE A 70 5.25 8.15 -0.85
CA ILE A 70 6.38 7.95 0.05
C ILE A 70 5.85 7.70 1.45
N SER A 71 6.51 6.82 2.20
CA SER A 71 6.13 6.46 3.55
C SER A 71 7.35 6.05 4.37
N LYS A 72 7.55 6.68 5.54
CA LYS A 72 8.44 6.16 6.59
C LYS A 72 7.80 5.09 7.48
N LYS A 73 6.46 5.07 7.58
CA LYS A 73 5.73 4.12 8.41
C LYS A 73 4.95 3.12 7.55
N PHE A 74 5.59 2.00 7.24
CA PHE A 74 5.01 0.94 6.42
C PHE A 74 5.21 -0.46 7.00
N TYR A 75 4.38 -1.38 6.54
CA TYR A 75 4.42 -2.81 6.79
C TYR A 75 4.35 -3.51 5.44
N TYR A 76 5.35 -4.30 5.10
CA TYR A 76 5.34 -5.08 3.86
C TYR A 76 5.57 -6.56 4.17
N PHE A 77 4.52 -7.37 4.02
CA PHE A 77 4.53 -8.79 4.34
C PHE A 77 4.89 -9.66 3.13
N GLY A 78 4.60 -9.22 1.90
CA GLY A 78 5.00 -9.93 0.68
C GLY A 78 4.49 -11.38 0.63
N SER A 79 5.41 -12.35 0.54
CA SER A 79 5.20 -13.81 0.67
C SER A 79 4.54 -14.22 1.99
N ASN A 80 4.82 -13.51 3.06
CA ASN A 80 4.29 -13.77 4.41
C ASN A 80 3.00 -12.99 4.71
N ALA A 81 2.19 -12.70 3.69
CA ALA A 81 0.94 -11.95 3.87
C ALA A 81 0.08 -12.57 4.97
N ILE A 82 -0.50 -11.72 5.81
CA ILE A 82 -1.18 -12.14 7.03
C ILE A 82 -2.69 -12.06 6.88
N ASP A 83 -3.41 -12.82 7.70
CA ASP A 83 -4.85 -12.72 7.78
C ASP A 83 -5.26 -11.41 8.47
N LEU A 84 -6.30 -10.77 7.92
CA LEU A 84 -6.95 -9.65 8.57
C LEU A 84 -7.70 -10.12 9.83
N PRO A 85 -7.72 -9.32 10.90
CA PRO A 85 -8.59 -9.54 12.05
C PRO A 85 -10.04 -9.78 11.62
N LYS A 86 -10.78 -10.65 12.32
CA LYS A 86 -12.17 -10.99 11.98
C LYS A 86 -13.06 -9.75 11.83
N ASN A 87 -12.86 -8.76 12.71
CA ASN A 87 -13.58 -7.47 12.72
C ASN A 87 -13.18 -6.49 11.60
N LEU A 88 -12.22 -6.85 10.75
CA LEU A 88 -11.75 -6.04 9.62
C LEU A 88 -11.96 -6.75 8.27
N LYS A 89 -12.55 -7.94 8.25
CA LYS A 89 -12.77 -8.67 6.99
C LYS A 89 -13.73 -7.95 6.03
N HIS A 90 -14.56 -7.03 6.51
CA HIS A 90 -15.48 -6.22 5.69
C HIS A 90 -14.78 -5.15 4.83
N ILE A 91 -13.49 -4.88 5.07
CA ILE A 91 -12.70 -3.97 4.24
C ILE A 91 -12.21 -4.63 2.94
N ILE A 92 -12.30 -5.96 2.85
CA ILE A 92 -11.84 -6.76 1.71
C ILE A 92 -12.80 -6.59 0.52
N ILE A 93 -12.23 -6.25 -0.63
CA ILE A 93 -12.96 -6.11 -1.89
C ILE A 93 -12.95 -7.46 -2.60
N HIS A 94 -14.14 -8.05 -2.82
CA HIS A 94 -14.29 -9.36 -3.47
C HIS A 94 -14.23 -9.26 -5.02
N GLY A 95 -13.54 -8.24 -5.55
CA GLY A 95 -13.50 -7.90 -6.98
C GLY A 95 -12.31 -7.00 -7.34
N ARG A 96 -12.36 -6.37 -8.52
CA ARG A 96 -11.29 -5.45 -8.97
C ARG A 96 -11.58 -4.03 -8.47
N GLY A 97 -10.60 -3.36 -7.88
CA GLY A 97 -10.68 -1.93 -7.58
C GLY A 97 -9.98 -1.52 -6.29
N CYS A 98 -10.26 -0.31 -5.84
CA CYS A 98 -9.86 0.23 -4.55
C CYS A 98 -11.10 0.76 -3.80
N LYS A 99 -11.10 0.66 -2.47
CA LYS A 99 -12.19 1.07 -1.58
C LYS A 99 -11.62 2.06 -0.57
N ARG A 100 -12.33 3.18 -0.35
CA ARG A 100 -12.05 4.05 0.80
C ARG A 100 -12.64 3.39 2.04
N ILE A 101 -11.84 3.31 3.10
CA ILE A 101 -12.24 2.70 4.36
C ILE A 101 -12.31 3.78 5.44
N THR A 102 -13.04 3.50 6.51
CA THR A 102 -13.29 4.48 7.57
C THR A 102 -12.06 4.66 8.44
N ASP A 103 -11.95 5.82 9.10
CA ASP A 103 -10.85 6.08 10.03
C ASP A 103 -10.87 5.13 11.23
N ASP A 104 -12.05 4.70 11.68
CA ASP A 104 -12.21 3.69 12.73
C ASP A 104 -11.62 2.32 12.33
N ASP A 105 -11.89 1.87 11.10
CA ASP A 105 -11.30 0.62 10.57
C ASP A 105 -9.78 0.73 10.44
N ILE A 106 -9.28 1.89 10.00
CA ILE A 106 -7.84 2.18 9.95
C ILE A 106 -7.22 2.14 11.35
N ASN A 107 -7.83 2.80 12.33
CA ASN A 107 -7.32 2.84 13.70
C ASN A 107 -7.28 1.43 14.32
N LYS A 108 -8.32 0.61 14.09
CA LYS A 108 -8.34 -0.80 14.50
C LYS A 108 -7.22 -1.59 13.83
N LEU A 109 -6.98 -1.38 12.54
CA LEU A 109 -5.89 -2.04 11.82
C LEU A 109 -4.52 -1.60 12.34
N MET A 110 -4.31 -0.31 12.62
CA MET A 110 -3.03 0.19 13.12
C MET A 110 -2.73 -0.33 14.51
N LYS A 111 -3.70 -0.29 15.41
CA LYS A 111 -3.55 -0.88 16.75
C LYS A 111 -3.17 -2.36 16.68
N TYR A 112 -3.77 -3.10 15.75
CA TYR A 112 -3.43 -4.50 15.50
C TYR A 112 -1.99 -4.68 14.99
N LEU A 113 -1.56 -3.85 14.04
CA LEU A 113 -0.23 -3.94 13.44
C LEU A 113 0.86 -3.54 14.43
N GLU A 114 0.72 -2.41 15.11
CA GLU A 114 1.70 -1.89 16.07
C GLU A 114 1.87 -2.83 17.28
N GLY A 115 0.80 -3.47 17.73
CA GLY A 115 0.86 -4.42 18.85
C GLY A 115 1.57 -5.74 18.53
N ARG A 116 1.82 -6.05 17.25
CA ARG A 116 2.34 -7.36 16.81
C ARG A 116 3.58 -7.27 15.93
N TYR A 117 3.80 -6.12 15.31
CA TYR A 117 4.77 -5.95 14.25
C TYR A 117 5.47 -4.59 14.40
N ARG A 118 6.80 -4.61 14.37
CA ARG A 118 7.65 -3.46 14.00
C ARG A 118 7.45 -3.07 12.54
N CYS A 119 7.48 -1.77 12.24
CA CYS A 119 7.45 -1.26 10.87
C CYS A 119 8.63 -1.79 10.03
N GLY A 120 8.44 -1.89 8.71
CA GLY A 120 9.43 -2.32 7.73
C GLY A 120 9.02 -3.51 6.85
N LYS A 121 9.98 -3.99 6.04
CA LYS A 121 9.87 -5.19 5.20
C LYS A 121 9.98 -6.46 6.06
N ARG A 122 9.05 -7.39 5.88
CA ARG A 122 8.91 -8.66 6.62
C ARG A 122 8.74 -9.89 5.71
N GLY A 123 8.62 -9.67 4.41
CA GLY A 123 8.66 -10.74 3.41
C GLY A 123 10.07 -10.92 2.85
N THR A 124 10.48 -12.16 2.66
CA THR A 124 11.58 -12.52 1.75
C THR A 124 11.07 -12.47 0.31
N GLU A 125 11.95 -12.03 -0.60
CA GLU A 125 11.72 -12.01 -2.06
C GLU A 125 11.36 -13.39 -2.61
#